data_AF-A0A0G4NMW0-F1
#
_entry.id   AF-A0A0G4NMW0-F1
#
_cell.length_a   1.000
_cell.length_b   1.000
_cell.length_c   1.000
_cell.angle_alpha   90.00
_cell.angle_beta   90.00
_cell.angle_gamma   90.00
#
_symmetry.space_group_name_H-M   'P 1'
#
loop_
_entity.id
_entity.type
_entity.pdbx_description
1 polymer ?
#
loop_
_entity_poly.entity_id
_entity_poly.type
_entity_poly.pdbx_seq_one_letter_code
_entity_poly.pdbx_strand_id
1 'polypeptide(L)'
;MSTHMHDMTPGQRLDFKGPLPKYAWTANKHEHIALVAGGTGITPMYQLARAIFNNPADKTKVTLVFGNVTEEDILLRKEFAELENTYP
;
A
#
# COMPACT_ATOMS: atom_id res chain seq x y z
N MET A 1 -6.73 -19.50 6.70
CA MET A 1 -6.73 -18.49 5.61
C MET A 1 -5.34 -18.28 5.04
N SER A 2 -4.33 -17.88 5.83
CA SER A 2 -2.97 -17.64 5.27
C SER A 2 -2.35 -18.89 4.64
N THR A 3 -2.33 -20.02 5.36
CA THR A 3 -1.83 -21.31 4.83
C THR A 3 -2.66 -21.79 3.65
N HIS A 4 -3.99 -21.73 3.78
CA HIS A 4 -4.89 -22.06 2.68
C HIS A 4 -4.57 -21.30 1.40
N MET A 5 -4.33 -19.98 1.47
CA MET A 5 -3.93 -19.17 0.31
C MET A 5 -2.51 -19.47 -0.18
N HIS A 6 -1.58 -19.79 0.73
CA HIS A 6 -0.20 -20.13 0.39
C HIS A 6 -0.11 -21.42 -0.43
N ASP A 7 -0.95 -22.40 -0.12
CA ASP A 7 -0.96 -23.72 -0.75
C ASP A 7 -1.81 -23.78 -2.03
N MET A 8 -2.40 -22.65 -2.45
CA MET A 8 -3.26 -22.61 -3.63
C MET A 8 -2.48 -22.79 -4.94
N THR A 9 -3.11 -23.46 -5.90
CA THR A 9 -2.58 -23.63 -7.26
C THR A 9 -3.43 -22.90 -8.30
N PRO A 10 -2.82 -22.45 -9.41
CA PRO A 10 -3.57 -21.82 -10.50
C PRO A 10 -4.73 -22.70 -10.99
N GLY A 11 -5.93 -22.12 -11.08
CA GLY A 11 -7.17 -22.81 -11.48
C GLY A 11 -8.10 -23.18 -10.32
N GLN A 12 -7.63 -23.11 -9.07
CA GLN A 12 -8.49 -23.29 -7.89
C GLN A 12 -9.42 -22.07 -7.68
N ARG A 13 -10.60 -22.33 -7.12
CA ARG A 13 -11.58 -21.29 -6.80
C ARG A 13 -11.31 -20.71 -5.41
N LEU A 14 -11.49 -19.40 -5.27
CA LEU A 14 -11.46 -18.67 -4.00
C LEU A 14 -12.61 -17.68 -3.98
N ASP A 15 -13.45 -17.75 -2.96
CA ASP A 15 -14.57 -16.82 -2.79
C ASP A 15 -14.08 -15.53 -2.11
N PHE A 16 -14.51 -14.39 -2.65
CA PHE A 16 -14.16 -13.07 -2.13
C PHE A 16 -15.40 -12.32 -1.65
N LYS A 17 -15.29 -11.65 -0.51
CA LYS A 17 -16.29 -10.70 -0.02
C LYS A 17 -15.76 -9.28 -0.17
N GLY A 18 -16.51 -8.41 -0.86
CA GLY A 18 -16.19 -6.98 -0.97
C GLY A 18 -16.35 -6.42 -2.39
N PRO A 19 -15.83 -5.21 -2.66
CA PRO A 19 -14.93 -4.43 -1.81
C PRO A 19 -15.60 -3.88 -0.54
N LEU A 20 -14.82 -3.73 0.54
CA LEU A 20 -15.25 -3.13 1.81
C LEU A 20 -14.41 -1.87 2.09
N PRO A 21 -14.86 -0.68 1.66
CA PRO A 21 -14.13 0.56 1.87
C PRO A 21 -14.07 0.86 3.38
N LYS A 22 -12.86 0.97 3.94
CA LYS A 22 -12.68 1.37 5.35
C LYS A 22 -12.51 2.87 5.52
N TYR A 23 -11.68 3.48 4.68
CA TYR A 23 -11.40 4.91 4.69
C TYR A 23 -11.47 5.46 3.27
N ALA A 24 -12.37 6.39 3.02
CA ALA A 24 -12.48 7.08 1.73
C ALA A 24 -11.48 8.25 1.70
N TRP A 25 -10.47 8.16 0.83
CA TRP A 25 -9.55 9.26 0.59
C TRP A 25 -10.22 10.36 -0.24
N THR A 26 -9.88 11.61 0.04
CA THR A 26 -10.28 12.78 -0.75
C THR A 26 -9.01 13.56 -1.06
N ALA A 27 -8.79 13.86 -2.35
CA ALA A 27 -7.58 14.54 -2.78
C ALA A 27 -7.43 15.90 -2.10
N ASN A 28 -6.19 16.26 -1.73
CA ASN A 28 -5.88 17.50 -1.03
C ASN A 28 -6.62 17.73 0.31
N LYS A 29 -7.23 16.69 0.89
CA LYS A 29 -7.90 16.80 2.21
C LYS A 29 -6.91 17.21 3.31
N HIS A 30 -5.66 16.79 3.17
CA HIS A 30 -4.55 17.15 4.05
C HIS A 30 -3.36 17.55 3.19
N GLU A 31 -2.59 18.55 3.63
CA GLU A 31 -1.36 18.93 2.95
C GLU A 31 -0.27 17.86 3.10
N HIS A 32 -0.25 17.14 4.21
CA HIS A 32 0.73 16.10 4.52
C HIS A 32 0.10 15.00 5.37
N ILE A 33 0.41 13.74 5.05
CA ILE A 33 0.08 12.58 5.85
C ILE A 33 1.31 11.74 6.19
N ALA A 34 1.27 11.08 7.35
CA ALA A 34 2.23 10.04 7.73
C ALA A 34 1.55 8.66 7.68
N LEU A 35 2.16 7.73 6.95
CA LEU A 35 1.75 6.34 6.85
C LEU A 35 2.69 5.52 7.72
N VAL A 36 2.14 4.77 8.67
CA VAL A 36 2.92 3.90 9.57
C VAL A 36 2.50 2.46 9.32
N ALA A 37 3.46 1.61 8.99
CA ALA A 37 3.22 0.22 8.64
C ALA A 37 4.25 -0.74 9.27
N GLY A 38 3.87 -2.00 9.39
CA GLY A 38 4.77 -3.11 9.71
C GLY A 38 4.33 -4.39 9.03
N GLY A 39 5.29 -5.18 8.52
CA GLY A 39 5.03 -6.40 7.76
C GLY A 39 4.00 -6.22 6.64
N THR A 40 2.99 -7.08 6.59
CA THR A 40 1.91 -7.01 5.58
C THR A 40 0.97 -5.81 5.75
N GLY A 41 1.08 -5.06 6.86
CA GLY A 41 0.36 -3.81 7.10
C GLY A 41 0.70 -2.69 6.10
N ILE A 42 1.70 -2.90 5.24
CA ILE A 42 2.04 -2.01 4.12
C ILE A 42 0.93 -1.91 3.06
N THR A 43 0.10 -2.95 2.93
CA THR A 43 -0.90 -3.08 1.85
C THR A 43 -1.84 -1.85 1.71
N PRO A 44 -2.55 -1.41 2.76
CA PRO A 44 -3.39 -0.21 2.66
C PRO A 44 -2.59 1.08 2.41
N MET A 45 -1.34 1.14 2.90
CA MET A 45 -0.48 2.32 2.72
C MET A 45 -0.03 2.46 1.27
N TYR A 46 0.36 1.34 0.63
CA TYR A 46 0.70 1.32 -0.78
C TYR A 46 -0.49 1.67 -1.68
N GLN A 47 -1.68 1.14 -1.35
CA GLN A 47 -2.92 1.49 -2.06
C GLN A 47 -3.21 2.99 -2.02
N LEU A 48 -3.09 3.61 -0.83
CA LEU A 48 -3.30 5.04 -0.66
C LEU A 48 -2.22 5.87 -1.36
N ALA A 49 -0.95 5.54 -1.17
CA ALA A 49 0.17 6.25 -1.81
C ALA A 49 0.01 6.26 -3.34
N ARG A 50 -0.29 5.11 -3.95
CA ARG A 50 -0.56 5.03 -5.39
C ARG A 50 -1.77 5.87 -5.81
N ALA A 51 -2.84 5.89 -5.02
CA ALA A 51 -4.01 6.70 -5.34
C ALA A 51 -3.68 8.21 -5.33
N ILE A 52 -2.86 8.66 -4.38
CA ILE A 52 -2.37 10.05 -4.32
C ILE A 52 -1.47 10.36 -5.51
N PHE A 53 -0.40 9.59 -5.72
CA PHE A 53 0.61 9.89 -6.74
C PHE A 53 0.11 9.69 -8.19
N ASN A 54 -0.86 8.80 -8.42
CA ASN A 54 -1.51 8.65 -9.73
C ASN A 54 -2.52 9.77 -10.05
N ASN A 55 -2.80 10.67 -9.10
CA ASN A 55 -3.69 11.80 -9.32
C ASN A 55 -2.86 13.10 -9.41
N PRO A 56 -2.61 13.65 -10.62
CA PRO A 56 -1.81 14.87 -10.78
C PRO A 56 -2.38 16.11 -10.07
N ALA A 57 -3.67 16.09 -9.73
CA ALA A 57 -4.33 17.16 -8.98
C ALA A 57 -4.19 17.00 -7.46
N ASP A 58 -3.77 15.84 -6.96
CA ASP A 58 -3.49 15.62 -5.54
C ASP A 58 -2.05 16.08 -5.23
N LYS A 59 -1.91 16.99 -4.27
CA LYS A 59 -0.63 17.59 -3.85
C LYS A 59 -0.27 17.21 -2.42
N THR A 60 -1.01 16.27 -1.83
CA THR A 60 -0.71 15.74 -0.51
C THR A 60 0.69 15.15 -0.47
N LYS A 61 1.51 15.64 0.46
CA LYS A 61 2.82 15.05 0.79
C LYS A 61 2.61 13.77 1.58
N VAL A 62 3.49 12.79 1.41
CA VAL A 62 3.41 11.51 2.10
C VAL A 62 4.75 11.20 2.74
N THR A 63 4.75 10.86 4.03
CA THR A 63 5.89 10.23 4.70
C THR A 63 5.51 8.80 5.07
N LEU A 64 6.36 7.84 4.74
CA LEU A 64 6.18 6.44 5.12
C LEU A 64 7.21 6.04 6.18
N VAL A 65 6.73 5.51 7.30
CA VAL A 65 7.54 4.80 8.30
C VAL A 65 7.19 3.33 8.22
N PHE A 66 8.11 2.50 7.72
CA PHE A 66 7.88 1.07 7.53
C PHE A 66 8.86 0.24 8.36
N GLY A 67 8.32 -0.50 9.34
CA GLY A 67 9.09 -1.37 10.22
C GLY A 67 9.12 -2.82 9.72
N ASN A 68 10.32 -3.37 9.53
CA ASN A 68 10.58 -4.75 9.13
C ASN A 68 11.66 -5.36 10.04
N VAL A 69 11.71 -6.70 10.11
CA VAL A 69 12.71 -7.40 10.94
C VAL A 69 14.08 -7.36 10.26
N THR A 70 14.13 -7.67 8.97
CA THR A 70 15.32 -7.55 8.12
C THR A 70 15.02 -6.71 6.88
N GLU A 71 16.08 -6.33 6.16
CA GLU A 71 15.96 -5.60 4.89
C GLU A 71 15.32 -6.44 3.78
N GLU A 72 15.51 -7.76 3.82
CA GLU A 72 14.90 -8.71 2.86
C GLU A 72 13.39 -8.84 3.07
N ASP A 73 12.88 -8.55 4.27
CA ASP A 73 11.45 -8.56 4.59
C ASP A 73 10.71 -7.32 4.08
N ILE A 74 11.41 -6.34 3.49
CA ILE A 74 10.79 -5.11 2.98
C ILE A 74 10.00 -5.44 1.70
N LEU A 75 8.72 -5.69 1.89
CA LEU A 75 7.76 -5.82 0.81
C LEU A 75 7.66 -4.50 0.02
N LEU A 76 7.57 -4.61 -1.30
CA LEU A 76 7.36 -3.49 -2.24
C LEU A 76 8.48 -2.43 -2.24
N ARG A 77 9.70 -2.80 -1.84
CA ARG A 77 10.83 -1.87 -1.75
C ARG A 77 11.11 -1.14 -3.05
N LYS A 78 11.08 -1.85 -4.19
CA LYS A 78 11.38 -1.27 -5.50
C LYS A 78 10.29 -0.27 -5.91
N GLU A 79 9.04 -0.63 -5.66
CA GLU A 79 7.87 0.14 -6.01
C GLU A 79 7.79 1.45 -5.20
N PHE A 80 8.17 1.44 -3.92
CA PHE A 80 8.29 2.69 -3.15
C PHE A 80 9.46 3.55 -3.60
N ALA A 81 10.60 2.95 -3.94
CA ALA A 81 11.72 3.69 -4.50
C ALA A 81 11.36 4.31 -5.86
N GLU A 82 10.58 3.63 -6.69
CA GLU A 82 10.08 4.19 -7.96
C GLU A 82 9.14 5.37 -7.73
N LEU A 83 8.23 5.27 -6.75
CA LEU A 83 7.34 6.39 -6.39
C LEU A 83 8.14 7.60 -5.90
N GLU A 84 9.11 7.40 -5.01
CA GLU A 84 9.98 8.47 -4.48
C GLU A 84 10.81 9.14 -5.60
N ASN A 85 11.40 8.35 -6.51
CA ASN A 85 12.18 8.89 -7.62
C ASN A 85 11.34 9.62 -8.67
N THR A 86 10.08 9.20 -8.85
CA THR A 86 9.15 9.82 -9.82
C THR A 86 8.50 11.08 -9.26
N TYR A 87 8.24 11.12 -7.94
CA TYR A 87 7.55 12.19 -7.24
C TYR A 87 8.34 12.63 -5.98
N PRO A 88 9.49 13.29 -6.16
CA PRO A 88 10.35 13.72 -5.04
C PRO A 88 9.72 14.83 -4.18
#